data_AF-A0A2V7E5A2-F1
#
_entry.id   AF-A0A2V7E5A2-F1
#
_cell.length_a   1.000
_cell.length_b   1.000
_cell.length_c   1.000
_cell.angle_alpha   90.00
_cell.angle_beta   90.00
_cell.angle_gamma   90.00
#
_symmetry.space_group_name_H-M   'P 1'
#
loop_
_entity.id
_entity.type
_entity.pdbx_description
1 polymer ?
#
loop_
_entity_poly.entity_id
_entity_poly.type
_entity_poly.pdbx_seq_one_letter_code
_entity_poly.pdbx_strand_id
1 'polypeptide(L)'
;LETASLELVYWLEDRGFPAIVIPPTHVDPWRYDGDPARHQTTLISLTHAAVEAGLGTLGLNLQLLTPEFGPRVILTAVLSSVPCETDRRREASLCLGPSCGRCLKACPGDTVRHWDRDWPACDRYRSPHGFSTLAEHLERIVSEPDAAQQKKLIRSEESFNLWQSILRGAGVITGCRRCEDVCPVGADYEAMLKDALEEIPEHTAAKQARLDAMVDAERAGAMPASYTAQCRWIGSLALNPKS
;
A
#
# COMPACT_ATOMS: atom_id res chain seq x y z
N LEU A 1 -2.08 9.69 14.88
CA LEU A 1 -1.97 10.30 13.55
C LEU A 1 -3.03 11.37 13.36
N GLU A 2 -4.31 11.00 13.40
CA GLU A 2 -5.42 11.96 13.23
C GLU A 2 -5.41 13.11 14.26
N THR A 3 -5.12 12.82 15.54
CA THR A 3 -4.96 13.86 16.56
C THR A 3 -3.88 14.88 16.21
N ALA A 4 -2.70 14.42 15.77
CA ALA A 4 -1.61 15.31 15.38
C ALA A 4 -1.98 16.15 14.14
N SER A 5 -2.67 15.55 13.15
CA SER A 5 -3.18 16.29 11.99
C SER A 5 -4.19 17.36 12.40
N LEU A 6 -5.08 17.03 13.33
CA LEU A 6 -6.11 17.95 13.81
C LEU A 6 -5.52 19.10 14.63
N GLU A 7 -4.57 18.81 15.51
CA GLU A 7 -3.82 19.83 16.26
C GLU A 7 -3.08 20.79 15.33
N LEU A 8 -2.47 20.27 14.25
CA LEU A 8 -1.82 21.11 13.24
C LEU A 8 -2.84 21.97 12.49
N VAL A 9 -4.01 21.44 12.14
CA VAL A 9 -5.09 22.22 11.52
C VAL A 9 -5.51 23.37 12.44
N TYR A 10 -5.82 23.10 13.70
CA TYR A 10 -6.21 24.16 14.64
C TYR A 10 -5.12 25.21 14.82
N TRP A 11 -3.86 24.77 14.92
CA TRP A 11 -2.73 25.69 15.03
C TRP A 11 -2.57 26.61 13.81
N LEU A 12 -2.86 26.10 12.59
CA LEU A 12 -2.85 26.86 11.34
C LEU A 12 -4.05 27.83 11.26
N GLU A 13 -5.24 27.35 11.62
CA GLU A 13 -6.47 28.15 11.62
C GLU A 13 -6.40 29.32 12.61
N ASP A 14 -5.85 29.09 13.81
CA ASP A 14 -5.57 30.14 14.82
C ASP A 14 -4.63 31.24 14.29
N ARG A 15 -3.83 30.94 13.26
CA ARG A 15 -2.93 31.87 12.57
C ARG A 15 -3.57 32.51 11.33
N GLY A 16 -4.83 32.24 11.07
CA GLY A 16 -5.57 32.77 9.92
C GLY A 16 -5.36 32.00 8.62
N PHE A 17 -4.76 30.80 8.67
CA PHE A 17 -4.59 29.95 7.49
C PHE A 17 -5.62 28.83 7.49
N PRO A 18 -6.59 28.81 6.55
CA PRO A 18 -7.50 27.68 6.42
C PRO A 18 -6.70 26.41 6.15
N ALA A 19 -7.09 25.32 6.80
CA ALA A 19 -6.45 24.03 6.69
C ALA A 19 -7.48 22.89 6.79
N ILE A 20 -7.20 21.76 6.13
CA ILE A 20 -8.05 20.57 6.17
C ILE A 20 -7.20 19.32 6.25
N VAL A 21 -7.63 18.36 7.07
CA VAL A 21 -7.00 17.05 7.14
C VAL A 21 -7.39 16.22 5.92
N ILE A 22 -6.39 15.63 5.26
CA ILE A 22 -6.57 14.53 4.32
C ILE A 22 -6.32 13.23 5.10
N PRO A 23 -7.37 12.44 5.40
CA PRO A 23 -7.22 11.25 6.22
C PRO A 23 -6.42 10.17 5.48
N PRO A 24 -5.73 9.28 6.21
CA PRO A 24 -5.18 8.07 5.62
C PRO A 24 -6.29 7.28 4.92
N THR A 25 -6.02 6.78 3.71
CA THR A 25 -6.89 5.82 3.01
C THR A 25 -8.35 6.27 2.75
N HIS A 26 -8.61 7.59 2.73
CA HIS A 26 -9.94 8.13 2.45
C HIS A 26 -10.30 8.00 0.96
N VAL A 27 -11.27 7.13 0.66
CA VAL A 27 -11.91 7.01 -0.65
C VAL A 27 -13.07 7.99 -0.77
N ASP A 28 -13.28 8.54 -1.97
CA ASP A 28 -14.37 9.49 -2.23
C ASP A 28 -15.70 8.75 -2.37
N PRO A 29 -16.65 8.88 -1.41
CA PRO A 29 -17.92 8.16 -1.47
C PRO A 29 -18.77 8.57 -2.69
N TRP A 30 -18.54 9.76 -3.26
CA TRP A 30 -19.27 10.23 -4.44
C TRP A 30 -18.81 9.55 -5.73
N ARG A 31 -17.67 8.87 -5.71
CA ARG A 31 -17.14 8.11 -6.86
C ARG A 31 -17.54 6.65 -6.85
N TYR A 32 -18.21 6.18 -5.80
CA TYR A 32 -18.72 4.83 -5.75
C TYR A 32 -19.87 4.65 -6.74
N ASP A 33 -19.73 3.68 -7.65
CA ASP A 33 -20.63 3.45 -8.78
C ASP A 33 -21.53 2.22 -8.61
N GLY A 34 -21.51 1.60 -7.44
CA GLY A 34 -22.30 0.41 -7.14
C GLY A 34 -21.55 -0.91 -7.35
N ASP A 35 -20.31 -0.89 -7.83
CA ASP A 35 -19.47 -2.09 -7.95
C ASP A 35 -18.52 -2.23 -6.74
N PRO A 36 -18.81 -3.14 -5.78
CA PRO A 36 -17.99 -3.30 -4.59
C PRO A 36 -16.63 -3.96 -4.89
N ALA A 37 -16.44 -4.59 -6.06
CA ALA A 37 -15.18 -5.22 -6.46
C ALA A 37 -14.22 -4.24 -7.17
N ARG A 38 -14.71 -3.06 -7.56
CA ARG A 38 -13.89 -2.04 -8.23
C ARG A 38 -12.87 -1.44 -7.26
N HIS A 39 -11.61 -1.42 -7.68
CA HIS A 39 -10.55 -0.76 -6.92
C HIS A 39 -10.84 0.74 -6.78
N GLN A 40 -10.91 1.21 -5.54
CA GLN A 40 -11.12 2.62 -5.23
C GLN A 40 -9.79 3.30 -4.92
N THR A 41 -9.64 4.53 -5.42
CA THR A 41 -8.47 5.37 -5.18
C THR A 41 -8.79 6.46 -4.18
N THR A 42 -7.78 6.98 -3.49
CA THR A 42 -7.95 8.11 -2.58
C THR A 42 -8.11 9.42 -3.36
N LEU A 43 -8.74 10.41 -2.74
CA LEU A 43 -8.90 11.76 -3.31
C LEU A 43 -7.55 12.36 -3.73
N ILE A 44 -6.56 12.22 -2.86
CA ILE A 44 -5.17 12.60 -3.10
C ILE A 44 -4.32 11.38 -2.76
N SER A 45 -3.39 11.04 -3.64
CA SER A 45 -2.44 9.98 -3.36
C SER A 45 -1.39 10.47 -2.38
N LEU A 46 -1.55 10.11 -1.11
CA LEU A 46 -0.62 10.48 -0.04
C LEU A 46 0.79 9.93 -0.27
N THR A 47 0.91 8.78 -0.92
CA THR A 47 2.23 8.21 -1.29
C THR A 47 2.95 9.09 -2.29
N HIS A 48 2.29 9.54 -3.36
CA HIS A 48 2.89 10.47 -4.31
C HIS A 48 3.16 11.83 -3.66
N ALA A 49 2.24 12.35 -2.82
CA ALA A 49 2.46 13.60 -2.10
C ALA A 49 3.69 13.53 -1.17
N ALA A 50 3.88 12.42 -0.46
CA ALA A 50 5.05 12.18 0.36
C ALA A 50 6.35 12.10 -0.45
N VAL A 51 6.31 11.52 -1.66
CA VAL A 51 7.46 11.57 -2.57
C VAL A 51 7.76 13.01 -2.97
N GLU A 52 6.76 13.77 -3.41
CA GLU A 52 6.92 15.20 -3.79
C GLU A 52 7.49 16.03 -2.63
N ALA A 53 7.10 15.73 -1.39
CA ALA A 53 7.62 16.34 -0.16
C ALA A 53 9.01 15.80 0.27
N GLY A 54 9.68 14.99 -0.55
CA GLY A 54 11.04 14.51 -0.27
C GLY A 54 11.16 13.42 0.80
N LEU A 55 10.05 12.87 1.29
CA LEU A 55 10.05 11.87 2.37
C LEU A 55 10.59 10.50 1.90
N GLY A 56 10.60 10.23 0.59
CA GLY A 56 10.91 8.90 0.09
C GLY A 56 10.83 8.75 -1.43
N THR A 57 10.90 7.51 -1.90
CA THR A 57 10.66 7.11 -3.30
C THR A 57 9.76 5.87 -3.35
N LEU A 58 9.17 5.56 -4.51
CA LEU A 58 8.37 4.34 -4.67
C LEU A 58 9.25 3.09 -4.85
N GLY A 59 8.83 2.00 -4.22
CA GLY A 59 9.41 0.68 -4.40
C GLY A 59 8.90 -0.06 -5.64
N LEU A 60 9.49 -1.22 -5.94
CA LEU A 60 9.00 -2.15 -6.99
C LEU A 60 7.52 -2.50 -6.79
N ASN A 61 7.08 -2.57 -5.53
CA ASN A 61 5.72 -2.85 -5.14
C ASN A 61 4.83 -1.59 -5.11
N LEU A 62 5.29 -0.43 -5.55
CA LEU A 62 4.59 0.86 -5.52
C LEU A 62 4.22 1.39 -4.12
N GLN A 63 4.84 0.87 -3.05
CA GLN A 63 4.74 1.49 -1.72
C GLN A 63 5.77 2.62 -1.60
N LEU A 64 5.44 3.64 -0.80
CA LEU A 64 6.43 4.64 -0.38
C LEU A 64 7.51 3.93 0.43
N LEU A 65 8.77 4.19 0.13
CA LEU A 65 9.90 3.79 0.94
C LEU A 65 10.50 5.06 1.54
N THR A 66 10.68 5.06 2.87
CA THR A 66 11.38 6.13 3.59
C THR A 66 12.77 5.63 4.04
N PRO A 67 13.77 6.51 4.21
CA PRO A 67 15.11 6.10 4.64
C PRO A 67 15.14 5.40 6.00
N GLU A 68 14.31 5.86 6.96
CA GLU A 68 14.33 5.38 8.34
C GLU A 68 13.46 4.15 8.55
N PHE A 69 12.26 4.12 7.95
CA PHE A 69 11.24 3.11 8.24
C PHE A 69 10.85 2.26 7.02
N GLY A 70 11.48 2.50 5.86
CA GLY A 70 11.08 1.85 4.62
C GLY A 70 9.59 2.09 4.34
N PRO A 71 8.83 1.03 4.00
CA PRO A 71 7.38 1.13 3.78
C PRO A 71 6.52 1.08 5.05
N ARG A 72 7.12 0.97 6.25
CA ARG A 72 6.38 0.75 7.50
C ARG A 72 5.90 2.07 8.11
N VAL A 73 5.28 2.91 7.29
CA VAL A 73 4.73 4.22 7.67
C VAL A 73 3.27 4.33 7.26
N ILE A 74 2.49 5.06 8.05
CA ILE A 74 1.12 5.47 7.69
C ILE A 74 1.14 6.98 7.45
N LEU A 75 0.58 7.41 6.33
CA LEU A 75 0.60 8.80 5.90
C LEU A 75 -0.73 9.49 6.19
N THR A 76 -0.65 10.76 6.53
CA THR A 76 -1.74 11.75 6.51
C THR A 76 -1.17 13.02 5.88
N ALA A 77 -2.02 13.91 5.42
CA ALA A 77 -1.59 15.23 4.99
C ALA A 77 -2.53 16.29 5.57
N VAL A 78 -2.01 17.50 5.74
CA VAL A 78 -2.81 18.70 5.99
C VAL A 78 -2.66 19.58 4.76
N LEU A 79 -3.78 19.86 4.09
CA LEU A 79 -3.81 20.81 2.99
C LEU A 79 -4.11 22.19 3.58
N SER A 80 -3.27 23.19 3.29
CA SER A 80 -3.42 24.54 3.80
C SER A 80 -2.97 25.58 2.77
N SER A 81 -3.44 26.81 2.96
CA SER A 81 -3.01 27.99 2.18
C SER A 81 -1.80 28.70 2.77
N VAL A 82 -1.21 28.17 3.85
CA VAL A 82 -0.02 28.74 4.48
C VAL A 82 1.13 28.81 3.45
N PRO A 83 1.79 29.97 3.29
CA PRO A 83 3.00 30.05 2.48
C PRO A 83 4.13 29.31 3.20
N CYS A 84 4.74 28.34 2.53
CA CYS A 84 5.92 27.63 3.02
C CYS A 84 6.94 27.42 1.91
N GLU A 85 8.21 27.29 2.30
CA GLU A 85 9.21 26.73 1.40
C GLU A 85 8.92 25.25 1.20
N THR A 86 8.92 24.79 -0.06
CA THR A 86 8.63 23.41 -0.41
C THR A 86 9.91 22.59 -0.46
N ASP A 87 9.87 21.41 0.14
CA ASP A 87 10.90 20.40 -0.06
C ASP A 87 11.00 19.95 -1.52
N ARG A 88 12.09 19.26 -1.83
CA ARG A 88 12.31 18.64 -3.14
C ARG A 88 12.28 17.14 -3.03
N ARG A 89 11.78 16.51 -4.08
CA ARG A 89 11.90 15.06 -4.26
C ARG A 89 13.33 14.59 -4.15
N ARG A 90 13.45 13.36 -3.66
CA ARG A 90 14.69 12.59 -3.72
C ARG A 90 14.87 12.06 -5.15
N GLU A 91 16.05 12.29 -5.73
CA GLU A 91 16.35 11.82 -7.08
C GLU A 91 16.79 10.35 -7.09
N ALA A 92 17.52 9.90 -6.08
CA ALA A 92 18.00 8.52 -6.01
C ALA A 92 16.92 7.58 -5.44
N SER A 93 16.66 6.48 -6.15
CA SER A 93 15.75 5.42 -5.69
C SER A 93 16.28 4.77 -4.42
N LEU A 94 15.40 4.54 -3.45
CA LEU A 94 15.67 3.66 -2.31
C LEU A 94 15.52 2.18 -2.64
N CYS A 95 14.75 1.85 -3.68
CA CYS A 95 14.49 0.48 -4.06
C CYS A 95 15.59 -0.02 -4.99
N LEU A 96 16.06 -1.25 -4.71
CA LEU A 96 16.97 -1.99 -5.58
C LEU A 96 16.26 -2.67 -6.77
N GLY A 97 14.94 -2.47 -6.91
CA GLY A 97 14.15 -3.02 -8.01
C GLY A 97 14.13 -4.57 -8.03
N PRO A 98 14.02 -5.18 -9.22
CA PRO A 98 14.03 -6.63 -9.39
C PRO A 98 15.28 -7.34 -8.85
N SER A 99 16.42 -6.66 -8.72
CA SER A 99 17.62 -7.26 -8.12
C SER A 99 17.42 -7.67 -6.64
N CYS A 100 16.43 -7.09 -5.96
CA CYS A 100 16.01 -7.50 -4.61
C CYS A 100 14.76 -8.41 -4.66
N GLY A 101 13.65 -7.92 -5.22
CA GLY A 101 12.44 -8.70 -5.45
C GLY A 101 11.72 -9.28 -4.22
N ARG A 102 12.14 -8.97 -2.98
CA ARG A 102 11.59 -9.58 -1.75
C ARG A 102 10.08 -9.39 -1.61
N CYS A 103 9.56 -8.24 -2.00
CA CYS A 103 8.12 -7.96 -2.02
C CYS A 103 7.33 -8.89 -2.96
N LEU A 104 7.89 -9.24 -4.12
CA LEU A 104 7.28 -10.17 -5.08
C LEU A 104 7.33 -11.61 -4.52
N LYS A 105 8.47 -12.00 -3.94
CA LYS A 105 8.64 -13.33 -3.32
C LYS A 105 7.65 -13.57 -2.18
N ALA A 106 7.41 -12.57 -1.34
CA ALA A 106 6.51 -12.70 -0.20
C ALA A 106 5.02 -12.51 -0.55
N CYS A 107 4.68 -11.97 -1.73
CA CYS A 107 3.30 -11.64 -2.06
C CYS A 107 2.42 -12.91 -2.11
N PRO A 108 1.36 -13.03 -1.29
CA PRO A 108 0.49 -14.21 -1.32
C PRO A 108 -0.43 -14.24 -2.55
N GLY A 109 -0.80 -13.06 -3.05
CA GLY A 109 -1.68 -12.92 -4.22
C GLY A 109 -0.96 -12.75 -5.55
N ASP A 110 0.37 -12.81 -5.56
CA ASP A 110 1.17 -12.67 -6.78
C ASP A 110 0.91 -11.37 -7.57
N THR A 111 0.54 -10.30 -6.85
CA THR A 111 0.05 -9.05 -7.42
C THR A 111 1.13 -8.01 -7.70
N VAL A 112 2.34 -8.19 -7.16
CA VAL A 112 3.49 -7.32 -7.47
C VAL A 112 4.02 -7.68 -8.86
N ARG A 113 3.99 -6.70 -9.77
CA ARG A 113 4.42 -6.81 -11.16
C ARG A 113 5.66 -5.94 -11.40
N HIS A 114 6.20 -5.94 -12.62
CA HIS A 114 7.41 -5.19 -12.96
C HIS A 114 7.10 -3.69 -12.95
N TRP A 115 7.48 -3.01 -11.85
CA TRP A 115 7.13 -1.60 -11.57
C TRP A 115 5.63 -1.29 -11.64
N ASP A 116 4.81 -2.29 -11.30
CA ASP A 116 3.36 -2.20 -11.33
C ASP A 116 2.73 -3.07 -10.23
N ARG A 117 1.45 -2.87 -9.96
CA ARG A 117 0.70 -3.72 -9.04
C ARG A 117 -0.71 -3.95 -9.55
N ASP A 118 -1.13 -5.21 -9.49
CA ASP A 118 -2.53 -5.58 -9.64
C ASP A 118 -3.32 -5.17 -8.39
N TRP A 119 -3.80 -3.91 -8.37
CA TRP A 119 -4.54 -3.37 -7.25
C TRP A 119 -5.86 -4.10 -6.96
N PRO A 120 -6.72 -4.38 -7.97
CA PRO A 120 -7.94 -5.17 -7.73
C PRO A 120 -7.66 -6.53 -7.09
N ALA A 121 -6.66 -7.28 -7.56
CA ALA A 121 -6.30 -8.54 -6.93
C ALA A 121 -5.70 -8.34 -5.53
N CYS A 122 -4.95 -7.26 -5.31
CA CYS A 122 -4.31 -6.96 -4.03
C CYS A 122 -5.34 -6.57 -2.96
N ASP A 123 -6.42 -5.90 -3.33
CA ASP A 123 -7.49 -5.46 -2.44
C ASP A 123 -8.06 -6.60 -1.58
N ARG A 124 -8.20 -7.79 -2.18
CA ARG A 124 -8.65 -9.01 -1.48
C ARG A 124 -7.74 -9.42 -0.32
N TYR A 125 -6.44 -9.14 -0.43
CA TYR A 125 -5.46 -9.49 0.60
C TYR A 125 -5.19 -8.33 1.55
N ARG A 126 -5.09 -7.09 1.06
CA ARG A 126 -4.78 -5.94 1.92
C ARG A 126 -5.99 -5.47 2.74
N SER A 127 -7.20 -5.79 2.28
CA SER A 127 -8.48 -5.44 2.90
C SER A 127 -9.43 -6.65 3.00
N PRO A 128 -9.05 -7.77 3.65
CA PRO A 128 -9.83 -9.01 3.74
C PRO A 128 -11.20 -8.84 4.42
N HIS A 129 -11.40 -7.75 5.15
CA HIS A 129 -12.68 -7.42 5.79
C HIS A 129 -13.23 -6.07 5.31
N GLY A 130 -12.87 -5.68 4.09
CA GLY A 130 -13.33 -4.45 3.45
C GLY A 130 -14.75 -4.55 2.91
N PHE A 131 -15.17 -3.48 2.25
CA PHE A 131 -16.53 -3.35 1.72
C PHE A 131 -16.87 -4.42 0.67
N SER A 132 -15.92 -4.83 -0.18
CA SER A 132 -16.12 -5.92 -1.14
C SER A 132 -16.55 -7.22 -0.45
N THR A 133 -15.78 -7.64 0.57
CA THR A 133 -16.08 -8.86 1.34
C THR A 133 -17.37 -8.73 2.15
N LEU A 134 -17.67 -7.55 2.68
CA LEU A 134 -18.94 -7.30 3.34
C LEU A 134 -20.12 -7.52 2.38
N ALA A 135 -20.06 -6.95 1.18
CA ALA A 135 -21.10 -7.09 0.16
C ALA A 135 -21.28 -8.58 -0.22
N GLU A 136 -20.20 -9.29 -0.53
CA GLU A 136 -20.22 -10.73 -0.83
C GLU A 136 -20.78 -11.58 0.32
N HIS A 137 -20.50 -11.22 1.57
CA HIS A 137 -21.03 -11.91 2.74
C HIS A 137 -22.53 -11.68 2.92
N LEU A 138 -23.00 -10.45 2.72
CA LEU A 138 -24.42 -10.11 2.77
C LEU A 138 -25.20 -10.79 1.63
N GLU A 139 -24.65 -10.81 0.43
CA GLU A 139 -25.24 -11.53 -0.72
C GLU A 139 -25.37 -13.03 -0.44
N ARG A 140 -24.35 -13.66 0.16
CA ARG A 140 -24.42 -15.06 0.60
C ARG A 140 -25.52 -15.28 1.64
N ILE A 141 -25.65 -14.40 2.63
CA ILE A 141 -26.71 -14.48 3.65
C ILE A 141 -28.11 -14.35 3.02
N VAL A 142 -28.28 -13.44 2.07
CA VAL A 142 -29.57 -13.20 1.40
C VAL A 142 -29.93 -14.35 0.46
N SER A 143 -28.92 -14.96 -0.18
CA SER A 143 -29.12 -16.03 -1.16
C SER A 143 -29.28 -17.43 -0.54
N GLU A 144 -29.00 -17.59 0.76
CA GLU A 144 -29.10 -18.88 1.46
C GLU A 144 -30.57 -19.24 1.75
N PRO A 145 -31.14 -20.29 1.12
CA PRO A 145 -32.54 -20.64 1.29
C PRO A 145 -32.86 -21.28 2.65
N ASP A 146 -31.90 -21.91 3.32
CA ASP A 146 -32.13 -22.57 4.60
C ASP A 146 -31.93 -21.60 5.78
N ALA A 147 -33.00 -21.36 6.54
CA ALA A 147 -32.99 -20.43 7.67
C ALA A 147 -32.00 -20.83 8.78
N ALA A 148 -31.67 -22.13 8.93
CA ALA A 148 -30.68 -22.56 9.92
C ALA A 148 -29.25 -22.28 9.43
N GLN A 149 -28.95 -22.46 8.14
CA GLN A 149 -27.67 -22.08 7.54
C GLN A 149 -27.50 -20.56 7.50
N GLN A 150 -28.55 -19.80 7.16
CA GLN A 150 -28.52 -18.34 7.21
C GLN A 150 -28.13 -17.84 8.61
N LYS A 151 -28.73 -18.43 9.66
CA LYS A 151 -28.40 -18.16 11.06
C LYS A 151 -26.96 -18.52 11.43
N LYS A 152 -26.32 -19.48 10.75
CA LYS A 152 -24.90 -19.81 10.92
C LYS A 152 -24.01 -18.78 10.24
N LEU A 153 -24.35 -18.33 9.02
CA LEU A 153 -23.61 -17.28 8.32
C LEU A 153 -23.58 -15.98 9.13
N ILE A 154 -24.74 -15.56 9.67
CA ILE A 154 -24.86 -14.37 10.54
C ILE A 154 -24.01 -14.47 11.82
N ARG A 155 -23.80 -15.69 12.33
CA ARG A 155 -23.03 -15.95 13.57
C ARG A 155 -21.61 -16.45 13.30
N SER A 156 -21.17 -16.37 12.04
CA SER A 156 -19.87 -16.89 11.62
C SER A 156 -18.72 -16.00 12.10
N GLU A 157 -17.51 -16.56 12.09
CA GLU A 157 -16.28 -15.80 12.30
C GLU A 157 -16.14 -14.66 11.29
N GLU A 158 -16.60 -14.85 10.05
CA GLU A 158 -16.60 -13.81 9.03
C GLU A 158 -17.48 -12.61 9.43
N SER A 159 -18.71 -12.86 9.90
CA SER A 159 -19.57 -11.80 10.46
C SER A 159 -18.91 -11.08 11.65
N PHE A 160 -18.23 -11.83 12.52
CA PHE A 160 -17.50 -11.24 13.66
C PHE A 160 -16.35 -10.34 13.20
N ASN A 161 -15.52 -10.80 12.26
CA ASN A 161 -14.40 -10.03 11.73
C ASN A 161 -14.87 -8.80 10.94
N LEU A 162 -15.95 -8.90 10.17
CA LEU A 162 -16.58 -7.75 9.49
C LEU A 162 -17.11 -6.71 10.49
N TRP A 163 -17.71 -7.15 11.61
CA TRP A 163 -18.13 -6.24 12.65
C TRP A 163 -16.94 -5.51 13.32
N GLN A 164 -15.86 -6.24 13.61
CA GLN A 164 -14.62 -5.63 14.13
C GLN A 164 -13.99 -4.66 13.14
N SER A 165 -14.03 -4.99 11.84
CA SER A 165 -13.45 -4.17 10.78
C SER A 165 -14.16 -2.82 10.67
N ILE A 166 -15.49 -2.80 10.78
CA ILE A 166 -16.30 -1.56 10.77
C ILE A 166 -16.03 -0.71 12.00
N LEU A 167 -15.95 -1.32 13.19
CA LEU A 167 -15.78 -0.56 14.44
C LEU A 167 -14.35 -0.07 14.67
N ARG A 168 -13.34 -0.82 14.22
CA ARG A 168 -11.93 -0.60 14.60
C ARG A 168 -10.98 -0.52 13.41
N GLY A 169 -11.46 -0.64 12.17
CA GLY A 169 -10.61 -0.68 10.97
C GLY A 169 -9.76 -1.94 10.82
N ALA A 170 -9.94 -2.94 11.72
CA ALA A 170 -9.14 -4.15 11.76
C ALA A 170 -9.29 -4.94 10.45
N GLY A 171 -8.19 -5.17 9.74
CA GLY A 171 -8.20 -5.90 8.47
C GLY A 171 -8.82 -5.16 7.28
N VAL A 172 -9.11 -3.86 7.38
CA VAL A 172 -9.53 -3.03 6.22
C VAL A 172 -8.34 -2.31 5.60
N ILE A 173 -7.52 -1.68 6.44
CA ILE A 173 -6.41 -0.82 5.97
C ILE A 173 -5.08 -1.58 6.01
N THR A 174 -4.93 -2.50 6.96
CA THR A 174 -3.67 -3.20 7.25
C THR A 174 -3.84 -4.72 7.31
N GLY A 175 -4.68 -5.30 6.46
CA GLY A 175 -4.95 -6.75 6.47
C GLY A 175 -3.75 -7.60 6.06
N CYS A 176 -3.14 -7.28 4.92
CA CYS A 176 -1.90 -7.92 4.47
C CYS A 176 -0.81 -6.87 4.36
N ARG A 177 0.30 -7.09 5.08
CA ARG A 177 1.49 -6.23 5.09
C ARG A 177 2.75 -6.95 4.62
N ARG A 178 2.65 -8.20 4.13
CA ARG A 178 3.81 -9.06 3.84
C ARG A 178 4.87 -8.40 2.97
N CYS A 179 4.48 -7.65 1.94
CA CYS A 179 5.42 -6.98 1.06
C CYS A 179 6.11 -5.75 1.69
N GLU A 180 5.50 -5.15 2.72
CA GLU A 180 6.08 -4.08 3.54
C GLU A 180 7.01 -4.65 4.60
N ASP A 181 6.57 -5.73 5.26
CA ASP A 181 7.29 -6.37 6.35
C ASP A 181 8.67 -6.87 5.88
N VAL A 182 8.72 -7.58 4.75
CA VAL A 182 9.96 -8.16 4.20
C VAL A 182 10.88 -7.15 3.50
N CYS A 183 10.47 -5.90 3.36
CA CYS A 183 11.24 -4.89 2.64
C CYS A 183 12.49 -4.50 3.46
N PRO A 184 13.70 -4.69 2.92
CA PRO A 184 14.95 -4.43 3.65
C PRO A 184 15.32 -2.94 3.71
N VAL A 185 14.57 -2.07 3.02
CA VAL A 185 14.76 -0.63 3.10
C VAL A 185 14.21 -0.13 4.43
N GLY A 186 14.89 0.83 5.05
CA GLY A 186 14.61 1.32 6.40
C GLY A 186 15.66 0.85 7.39
N ALA A 187 16.21 1.79 8.18
CA ALA A 187 17.17 1.48 9.23
C ALA A 187 16.58 0.56 10.31
N ASP A 188 15.26 0.60 10.49
CA ASP A 188 14.50 -0.25 11.38
C ASP A 188 14.52 -1.74 10.99
N TYR A 189 14.66 -2.08 9.71
CA TYR A 189 14.58 -3.48 9.26
C TYR A 189 15.68 -4.34 9.88
N GLU A 190 16.94 -3.89 9.81
CA GLU A 190 18.08 -4.64 10.31
C GLU A 190 18.00 -4.83 11.84
N ALA A 191 17.52 -3.81 12.55
CA ALA A 191 17.47 -3.81 14.01
C ALA A 191 16.26 -4.55 14.60
N MET A 192 15.12 -4.58 13.89
CA MET A 192 13.84 -5.01 14.48
C MET A 192 13.14 -6.16 13.75
N LEU A 193 13.50 -6.45 12.49
CA LEU A 193 12.69 -7.31 11.63
C LEU A 193 13.46 -8.42 10.94
N LYS A 194 14.76 -8.25 10.73
CA LYS A 194 15.55 -9.16 9.91
C LYS A 194 15.56 -10.59 10.44
N ASP A 195 15.72 -10.78 11.75
CA ASP A 195 15.73 -12.10 12.39
C ASP A 195 14.45 -12.90 12.11
N ALA A 196 13.30 -12.22 12.04
CA ALA A 196 12.00 -12.83 11.79
C ALA A 196 11.62 -12.91 10.30
N LEU A 197 12.16 -12.02 9.45
CA LEU A 197 11.67 -11.81 8.08
C LEU A 197 12.72 -12.02 6.98
N GLU A 198 13.97 -12.32 7.31
CA GLU A 198 15.02 -12.57 6.32
C GLU A 198 14.66 -13.73 5.40
N GLU A 199 14.21 -14.84 5.98
CA GLU A 199 13.64 -15.96 5.24
C GLU A 199 12.23 -15.63 4.72
N ILE A 200 11.93 -16.01 3.48
CA ILE A 200 10.62 -15.81 2.86
C ILE A 200 10.03 -17.19 2.53
N PRO A 201 9.25 -17.80 3.44
CA PRO A 201 8.65 -19.12 3.23
C PRO A 201 7.71 -19.20 2.02
N GLU A 202 7.11 -18.07 1.64
CA GLU A 202 6.21 -17.99 0.48
C GLU A 202 6.96 -18.01 -0.86
N HIS A 203 8.29 -18.03 -0.85
CA HIS A 203 9.13 -18.03 -2.04
C HIS A 203 9.07 -19.38 -2.76
N THR A 204 8.66 -19.36 -4.03
CA THR A 204 8.55 -20.55 -4.88
C THR A 204 9.39 -20.40 -6.15
N ALA A 205 9.68 -21.51 -6.82
CA ALA A 205 10.38 -21.50 -8.11
C ALA A 205 9.65 -20.64 -9.16
N ALA A 206 8.31 -20.63 -9.16
CA ALA A 206 7.52 -19.79 -10.06
C ALA A 206 7.66 -18.28 -9.76
N LYS A 207 7.80 -17.91 -8.48
CA LYS A 207 8.10 -16.52 -8.08
C LYS A 207 9.52 -16.12 -8.47
N GLN A 208 10.50 -17.01 -8.29
CA GLN A 208 11.88 -16.77 -8.72
C GLN A 208 11.96 -16.58 -10.24
N ALA A 209 11.33 -17.44 -11.03
CA ALA A 209 11.31 -17.33 -12.49
C ALA A 209 10.71 -16.00 -12.98
N ARG A 210 9.63 -15.51 -12.34
CA ARG A 210 9.07 -14.18 -12.66
C ARG A 210 10.04 -13.05 -12.32
N LEU A 211 10.77 -13.16 -11.21
CA LEU A 211 11.76 -12.16 -10.83
C LEU A 211 12.95 -12.16 -11.80
N ASP A 212 13.44 -13.33 -12.16
CA ASP A 212 14.56 -13.49 -13.11
C ASP A 212 14.19 -12.87 -14.47
N ALA A 213 12.96 -13.10 -14.95
CA ALA A 213 12.47 -12.47 -16.17
C ALA A 213 12.47 -10.93 -16.10
N MET A 214 12.14 -10.35 -14.94
CA MET A 214 12.23 -8.89 -14.75
C MET A 214 13.70 -8.42 -14.78
N VAL A 215 14.60 -9.13 -14.09
CA VAL A 215 16.03 -8.80 -14.05
C VAL A 215 16.65 -8.88 -15.46
N ASP A 216 16.33 -9.92 -16.21
CA ASP A 216 16.82 -10.11 -17.58
C ASP A 216 16.29 -9.03 -18.53
N ALA A 217 15.02 -8.65 -18.39
CA ALA A 217 14.44 -7.55 -19.15
C ALA A 217 15.14 -6.22 -18.87
N GLU A 218 15.39 -5.87 -17.60
CA GLU A 218 16.12 -4.64 -17.25
C GLU A 218 17.56 -4.66 -17.74
N ARG A 219 18.24 -5.80 -17.64
CA ARG A 219 19.61 -5.97 -18.16
C ARG A 219 19.69 -5.80 -19.67
N ALA A 220 18.66 -6.23 -20.39
CA ALA A 220 18.53 -6.02 -21.82
C ALA A 220 18.11 -4.59 -22.20
N GLY A 221 17.90 -3.69 -21.23
CA GLY A 221 17.41 -2.33 -21.46
C GLY A 221 15.92 -2.26 -21.79
N ALA A 222 15.18 -3.35 -21.65
CA ALA A 222 13.76 -3.46 -21.97
C ALA A 222 12.90 -3.11 -20.74
N MET A 223 12.94 -1.83 -20.32
CA MET A 223 12.09 -1.35 -19.22
C MET A 223 10.61 -1.39 -19.62
N PRO A 224 9.71 -1.83 -18.71
CA PRO A 224 8.28 -1.90 -19.02
C PRO A 224 7.66 -0.49 -19.06
N ALA A 225 6.54 -0.35 -19.76
CA ALA A 225 5.80 0.92 -19.83
C ALA A 225 5.34 1.43 -18.45
N SER A 226 5.07 0.52 -17.51
CA SER A 226 4.78 0.83 -16.11
C SER A 226 5.91 1.57 -15.42
N TYR A 227 7.18 1.24 -15.70
CA TYR A 227 8.31 2.00 -15.17
C TYR A 227 8.29 3.44 -15.69
N THR A 228 8.07 3.64 -17.00
CA THR A 228 7.99 4.99 -17.58
C THR A 228 6.87 5.82 -16.95
N ALA A 229 5.73 5.20 -16.63
CA ALA A 229 4.63 5.87 -15.94
C ALA A 229 4.99 6.29 -14.50
N GLN A 230 5.91 5.57 -13.85
CA GLN A 230 6.21 5.71 -12.41
C GLN A 230 7.60 6.30 -12.13
N CYS A 231 8.47 6.45 -13.13
CA CYS A 231 9.89 6.77 -12.96
C CYS A 231 10.12 8.09 -12.20
N ARG A 232 9.20 9.05 -12.36
CA ARG A 232 9.17 10.32 -11.62
C ARG A 232 9.18 10.13 -10.10
N TRP A 233 8.55 9.07 -9.59
CA TRP A 233 8.41 8.80 -8.16
C TRP A 233 9.28 7.64 -7.67
N ILE A 234 9.73 6.77 -8.56
CA ILE A 234 10.75 5.75 -8.26
C ILE A 234 12.12 6.42 -8.07
N GLY A 235 12.42 7.45 -8.88
CA GLY A 235 13.73 8.06 -8.95
C GLY A 235 14.70 7.26 -9.83
N SER A 236 15.93 7.76 -9.91
CA SER A 236 17.03 7.13 -10.61
C SER A 236 17.46 5.85 -9.91
N LEU A 237 17.30 4.72 -10.59
CA LEU A 237 17.82 3.44 -10.15
C LEU A 237 19.35 3.48 -10.19
N ALA A 238 20.01 3.06 -9.11
CA ALA A 238 21.46 2.90 -9.13
C ALA A 238 21.82 1.79 -10.15
N LEU A 239 22.64 2.13 -11.15
CA LEU A 239 23.32 1.11 -11.95
C LEU A 239 24.15 0.26 -10.99
N ASN A 240 23.86 -1.03 -10.95
CA ASN A 240 24.49 -1.96 -10.02
C ASN A 240 26.03 -1.86 -10.17
N PRO A 241 26.81 -1.46 -9.15
CA PRO A 241 28.27 -1.33 -9.26
C PRO A 241 29.00 -2.69 -9.29
N LYS A 242 28.26 -3.78 -9.50
CA LYS A 242 28.78 -5.15 -9.66
C LYS A 242 28.29 -5.72 -10.99
N SER A 243 28.85 -5.18 -12.07
CA SER A 243 29.04 -5.89 -13.35
C SER A 243 30.43 -6.52 -13.36
#